data_AF-A0A0R1W0G9-F1
#
_entry.id   AF-A0A0R1W0G9-F1
#
_cell.length_a   1.000
_cell.length_b   1.000
_cell.length_c   1.000
_cell.angle_alpha   90.00
_cell.angle_beta   90.00
_cell.angle_gamma   90.00
#
_symmetry.space_group_name_H-M   'P 1'
#
loop_
_entity.id
_entity.type
_entity.pdbx_description
1 polymer ?
#
loop_
_entity_poly.entity_id
_entity_poly.type
_entity_poly.pdbx_seq_one_letter_code
_entity_poly.pdbx_strand_id
1 'polypeptide(L)'
;MTEKERLYTAVIYYNPELQPLEKQDITRLKNNPPEKFTTQEHVQGLAYLSGQVKPDEIKNANLLRVLNNRGTQQLFIGEAGQDKNISAKQIEQAKQAVKQHNLRSDDFRKENIEGYRAVNYNENTPIKYMSTLLSDALMSVLYSNTQDYELNKQRKAQEELEYELDKKKRQHHKHGRRGGTIHR
;
A
#
# COMPACT_ATOMS: atom_id res chain seq x y z
N MET A 1 -10.61 1.90 -3.17
CA MET A 1 -10.30 1.81 -1.73
C MET A 1 -10.28 3.22 -1.14
N THR A 2 -11.16 3.50 -0.19
CA THR A 2 -11.22 4.79 0.51
C THR A 2 -10.11 4.89 1.58
N GLU A 3 -9.82 6.11 2.06
CA GLU A 3 -8.85 6.33 3.15
C GLU A 3 -9.25 5.59 4.43
N LYS A 4 -10.56 5.53 4.73
CA LYS A 4 -11.10 4.79 5.87
C LYS A 4 -10.85 3.28 5.76
N GLU A 5 -11.04 2.71 4.57
CA GLU A 5 -10.75 1.29 4.32
C GLU A 5 -9.26 0.96 4.44
N ARG A 6 -8.39 1.89 4.01
CA ARG A 6 -6.93 1.73 4.18
C ARG A 6 -6.53 1.81 5.65
N LEU A 7 -7.12 2.72 6.41
CA LEU A 7 -6.94 2.80 7.86
C LEU A 7 -7.40 1.50 8.53
N TYR A 8 -8.60 1.01 8.23
CA TYR A 8 -9.12 -0.25 8.76
C TYR A 8 -8.18 -1.43 8.44
N THR A 9 -7.66 -1.48 7.22
CA THR A 9 -6.67 -2.49 6.79
C THR A 9 -5.39 -2.42 7.63
N ALA A 10 -4.83 -1.21 7.83
CA ALA A 10 -3.65 -1.03 8.66
C ALA A 10 -3.89 -1.42 10.13
N VAL A 11 -5.08 -1.12 10.66
CA VAL A 11 -5.48 -1.48 12.02
C VAL A 11 -5.53 -3.00 12.17
N ILE A 12 -6.22 -3.72 11.29
CA ILE A 12 -6.27 -5.19 11.35
C ILE A 12 -4.87 -5.81 11.27
N TYR A 13 -4.00 -5.24 10.44
CA TYR A 13 -2.67 -5.80 10.21
C TYR A 13 -1.71 -5.54 11.37
N TYR A 14 -1.59 -4.28 11.82
CA TYR A 14 -0.57 -3.88 12.79
C TYR A 14 -1.07 -3.85 14.22
N ASN A 15 -2.33 -3.44 14.44
CA ASN A 15 -2.91 -3.24 15.78
C ASN A 15 -4.31 -3.87 15.91
N PRO A 16 -4.43 -5.19 15.76
CA PRO A 16 -5.73 -5.86 15.77
C PRO A 16 -6.44 -5.86 17.12
N GLU A 17 -5.69 -5.72 18.21
CA GLU A 17 -6.22 -5.65 19.57
C GLU A 17 -6.68 -4.23 19.94
N LEU A 18 -6.53 -3.27 19.02
CA LEU A 18 -6.92 -1.87 19.21
C LEU A 18 -6.25 -1.23 20.43
N GLN A 19 -5.01 -1.64 20.74
CA GLN A 19 -4.25 -1.06 21.82
C GLN A 19 -3.98 0.42 21.52
N PRO A 20 -4.02 1.31 22.53
CA PRO A 20 -3.61 2.69 22.35
C PRO A 20 -2.18 2.74 21.80
N LEU A 21 -1.96 3.55 20.76
CA LEU A 21 -0.64 3.76 20.16
C LEU A 21 -0.09 5.11 20.57
N GLU A 22 1.17 5.15 20.99
CA GLU A 22 1.85 6.41 21.26
C GLU A 22 2.35 7.04 19.96
N LYS A 23 2.73 8.33 20.02
CA LYS A 23 3.32 9.04 18.89
C LYS A 23 4.56 8.32 18.33
N GLN A 24 5.34 7.68 19.21
CA GLN A 24 6.52 6.93 18.81
C GLN A 24 6.15 5.69 17.98
N ASP A 25 5.10 4.95 18.38
CA ASP A 25 4.60 3.79 17.65
C ASP A 25 4.10 4.18 16.26
N ILE A 26 3.35 5.29 16.17
CA ILE A 26 2.87 5.81 14.88
C ILE A 26 4.05 6.21 13.98
N THR A 27 5.07 6.84 14.55
CA THR A 27 6.28 7.23 13.81
C THR A 27 7.05 6.01 13.33
N ARG A 28 7.15 4.96 14.16
CA ARG A 28 7.75 3.68 13.79
C ARG A 28 6.98 3.02 12.67
N LEU A 29 5.65 2.91 12.79
CA LEU A 29 4.78 2.36 11.74
C LEU A 29 4.93 3.11 10.42
N LYS A 30 5.10 4.43 10.45
CA LYS A 30 5.31 5.26 9.26
C LYS A 30 6.65 4.98 8.58
N ASN A 31 7.74 4.94 9.35
CA ASN A 31 9.10 4.99 8.83
C ASN A 31 9.76 3.62 8.70
N ASN A 32 9.40 2.68 9.57
CA ASN A 32 9.92 1.33 9.60
C ASN A 32 8.87 0.38 10.23
N PRO A 33 7.80 0.06 9.49
CA PRO A 33 6.77 -0.85 9.98
C PRO A 33 7.40 -2.19 10.38
N PRO A 34 7.02 -2.76 11.54
CA PRO A 34 7.57 -4.02 12.00
C PRO A 34 7.06 -5.17 11.13
N GLU A 35 7.91 -6.17 10.90
CA GLU A 35 7.51 -7.45 10.34
C GLU A 35 6.52 -8.13 11.29
N LYS A 36 5.37 -8.55 10.77
CA LYS A 36 4.29 -9.21 11.53
C LYS A 36 4.40 -10.72 11.51
N PHE A 37 5.01 -11.29 10.48
CA PHE A 37 5.09 -12.72 10.26
C PHE A 37 6.52 -13.20 10.08
N THR A 38 6.76 -14.43 10.53
CA THR A 38 8.03 -15.13 10.33
C THR A 38 8.14 -15.65 8.89
N THR A 39 9.35 -16.00 8.45
CA THR A 39 9.57 -16.65 7.13
C THR A 39 8.71 -17.90 6.93
N GLN A 40 8.52 -18.72 7.98
CA GLN A 40 7.67 -19.91 7.89
C GLN A 40 6.20 -19.55 7.64
N GLU A 41 5.71 -18.52 8.32
CA GLU A 41 4.36 -18.00 8.17
C GLU A 41 4.16 -17.31 6.82
N HIS A 42 5.18 -16.63 6.31
CA HIS A 42 5.17 -16.10 4.94
C HIS A 42 5.02 -17.21 3.91
N VAL A 43 5.83 -18.27 4.00
CA VAL A 43 5.74 -19.42 3.08
C VAL A 43 4.36 -20.07 3.16
N GLN A 44 3.86 -20.31 4.37
CA GLN A 44 2.55 -20.90 4.58
C GLN A 44 1.42 -20.01 4.03
N GLY A 45 1.46 -18.71 4.29
CA GLY A 45 0.44 -17.79 3.82
C GLY A 45 0.46 -17.58 2.31
N LEU A 46 1.64 -17.57 1.67
CA LEU A 46 1.72 -17.52 0.20
C LEU A 46 1.15 -18.79 -0.45
N ALA A 47 1.39 -19.96 0.16
CA ALA A 47 0.81 -21.22 -0.30
C ALA A 47 -0.72 -21.22 -0.15
N TYR A 48 -1.23 -20.68 0.97
CA TYR A 48 -2.67 -20.48 1.18
C TYR A 48 -3.30 -19.55 0.12
N LEU A 49 -2.70 -18.38 -0.12
CA LEU A 49 -3.21 -17.43 -1.12
C LEU A 49 -3.16 -17.98 -2.55
N SER A 50 -2.26 -18.95 -2.80
CA SER A 50 -2.16 -19.67 -4.06
C SER A 50 -3.11 -20.88 -4.15
N GLY A 51 -3.92 -21.14 -3.12
CA GLY A 51 -4.87 -22.27 -3.07
C GLY A 51 -4.24 -23.63 -2.79
N GLN A 52 -2.98 -23.68 -2.35
CA GLN A 52 -2.25 -24.93 -2.10
C GLN A 52 -2.47 -25.49 -0.69
N VAL A 53 -2.83 -24.63 0.26
CA VAL A 53 -3.02 -24.95 1.68
C VAL A 53 -4.43 -24.53 2.09
N LYS A 54 -5.10 -25.34 2.92
CA LYS A 54 -6.45 -25.04 3.43
C LYS A 54 -6.40 -24.17 4.70
N PRO A 55 -7.51 -23.47 5.03
CA PRO A 55 -7.58 -22.67 6.26
C PRO A 55 -7.20 -23.46 7.52
N ASP A 56 -7.65 -24.72 7.62
CA ASP A 56 -7.48 -25.58 8.81
C ASP A 56 -6.01 -25.97 9.07
N GLU A 57 -5.15 -25.80 8.06
CA GLU A 57 -3.72 -26.09 8.16
C GLU A 57 -2.94 -24.89 8.72
N ILE A 58 -3.56 -23.70 8.79
CA ILE A 58 -2.95 -22.49 9.36
C ILE A 58 -3.22 -22.44 10.86
N LYS A 59 -2.18 -22.74 11.65
CA LYS A 59 -2.27 -22.73 13.13
C LYS A 59 -2.33 -21.32 13.71
N ASN A 60 -1.69 -20.34 13.07
CA ASN A 60 -1.70 -18.97 13.57
C ASN A 60 -3.01 -18.27 13.17
N ALA A 61 -3.87 -18.04 14.16
CA ALA A 61 -5.16 -17.36 13.98
C ALA A 61 -5.01 -15.92 13.44
N ASN A 62 -3.95 -15.20 13.82
CA ASN A 62 -3.67 -13.86 13.30
C ASN A 62 -3.31 -13.92 11.81
N LEU A 63 -2.47 -14.88 11.42
CA LEU A 63 -2.14 -15.12 10.01
C LEU A 63 -3.41 -15.41 9.21
N LEU A 64 -4.24 -16.35 9.68
CA LEU A 64 -5.49 -16.70 9.00
C LEU A 64 -6.42 -15.48 8.84
N ARG A 65 -6.57 -14.65 9.88
CA ARG A 65 -7.34 -13.41 9.80
C ARG A 65 -6.81 -12.46 8.73
N VAL A 66 -5.49 -12.25 8.69
CA VAL A 66 -4.84 -11.39 7.68
C VAL A 66 -5.04 -11.94 6.27
N LEU A 67 -4.97 -13.26 6.09
CA LEU A 67 -5.14 -13.88 4.79
C LEU A 67 -6.61 -13.90 4.33
N ASN A 68 -7.58 -13.80 5.25
CA ASN A 68 -9.00 -13.74 4.93
C ASN A 68 -9.51 -12.33 4.55
N ASN A 69 -8.72 -11.28 4.78
CA ASN A 69 -9.11 -9.92 4.43
C ASN A 69 -8.29 -9.40 3.23
N ARG A 70 -8.99 -8.96 2.17
CA ARG A 70 -8.38 -8.52 0.91
C ARG A 70 -7.41 -7.36 1.05
N GLY A 71 -7.70 -6.41 1.94
CA GLY A 71 -6.81 -5.28 2.17
C GLY A 71 -5.49 -5.75 2.78
N THR A 72 -5.57 -6.66 3.75
CA THR A 72 -4.40 -7.16 4.48
C THR A 72 -3.60 -8.19 3.67
N GLN A 73 -4.22 -8.91 2.72
CA GLN A 73 -3.50 -9.74 1.75
C GLN A 73 -2.44 -8.95 0.98
N GLN A 74 -2.73 -7.70 0.60
CA GLN A 74 -1.77 -6.85 -0.11
C GLN A 74 -0.56 -6.52 0.76
N LEU A 75 -0.79 -6.17 2.03
CA LEU A 75 0.26 -5.90 3.00
C LEU A 75 1.10 -7.16 3.28
N PHE A 76 0.45 -8.31 3.45
CA PHE A 76 1.11 -9.58 3.66
C PHE A 76 2.04 -9.96 2.51
N ILE A 77 1.55 -9.88 1.25
CA ILE A 77 2.38 -10.16 0.08
C ILE A 77 3.55 -9.17 -0.01
N GLY A 78 3.32 -7.91 0.34
CA GLY A 78 4.35 -6.87 0.38
C GLY A 78 5.42 -7.15 1.43
N GLU A 79 5.04 -7.57 2.64
CA GLU A 79 5.95 -7.97 3.72
C GLU A 79 6.75 -9.21 3.33
N ALA A 80 6.07 -10.26 2.85
CA ALA A 80 6.73 -11.48 2.37
C ALA A 80 7.69 -11.21 1.19
N GLY A 81 7.40 -10.23 0.35
CA GLY A 81 8.29 -9.81 -0.75
C GLY A 81 9.58 -9.13 -0.29
N GLN A 82 9.67 -8.71 0.98
CA GLN A 82 10.89 -8.17 1.59
C GLN A 82 11.75 -9.26 2.24
N ASP A 83 11.18 -10.45 2.47
CA ASP A 83 11.89 -11.60 3.03
C ASP A 83 12.82 -12.23 1.97
N LYS A 84 14.13 -12.14 2.23
CA LYS A 84 15.18 -12.62 1.32
C LYS A 84 15.18 -14.15 1.14
N ASN A 85 14.55 -14.87 2.05
CA ASN A 85 14.49 -16.34 2.01
C ASN A 85 13.32 -16.85 1.14
N ILE A 86 12.49 -15.96 0.63
CA ILE A 86 11.31 -16.31 -0.18
C ILE A 86 11.60 -16.09 -1.65
N SER A 87 11.23 -17.07 -2.47
CA SER A 87 11.45 -16.95 -3.91
C SER A 87 10.48 -15.95 -4.54
N ALA A 88 10.98 -15.14 -5.47
CA ALA A 88 10.14 -14.22 -6.25
C ALA A 88 9.00 -14.95 -6.98
N LYS A 89 9.21 -16.20 -7.39
CA LYS A 89 8.19 -17.05 -8.02
C LYS A 89 7.00 -17.29 -7.11
N GLN A 90 7.23 -17.60 -5.83
CA GLN A 90 6.14 -17.82 -4.86
C GLN A 90 5.33 -16.53 -4.65
N ILE A 91 6.01 -15.39 -4.58
CA ILE A 91 5.38 -14.07 -4.47
C ILE A 91 4.49 -13.79 -5.69
N GLU A 92 5.01 -13.96 -6.90
CA GLU A 92 4.26 -13.71 -8.13
C GLU A 92 3.06 -14.66 -8.31
N GLN A 93 3.20 -15.93 -7.93
CA GLN A 93 2.09 -16.88 -7.93
C GLN A 93 0.96 -16.42 -7.01
N ALA A 94 1.27 -16.04 -5.77
CA ALA A 94 0.29 -15.53 -4.82
C ALA A 94 -0.37 -14.23 -5.30
N LYS A 95 0.41 -13.28 -5.86
CA LYS A 95 -0.12 -12.04 -6.47
C LYS A 95 -1.14 -12.35 -7.56
N GLN A 96 -0.80 -13.24 -8.48
CA GLN A 96 -1.68 -13.60 -9.60
C GLN A 96 -2.95 -14.28 -9.12
N ALA A 97 -2.84 -15.24 -8.18
CA ALA A 97 -3.99 -15.94 -7.61
C ALA A 97 -4.95 -14.97 -6.90
N VAL A 98 -4.42 -14.07 -6.05
CA VAL A 98 -5.23 -13.05 -5.36
C VAL A 98 -5.89 -12.09 -6.37
N LYS A 99 -5.16 -11.65 -7.40
CA LYS A 99 -5.72 -10.77 -8.44
C LYS A 99 -6.86 -11.45 -9.20
N GLN A 100 -6.69 -12.71 -9.61
CA GLN A 100 -7.72 -13.47 -10.32
C GLN A 100 -8.96 -13.72 -9.45
N HIS A 101 -8.76 -14.11 -8.19
CA HIS A 101 -9.85 -14.30 -7.24
C HIS A 101 -10.64 -13.00 -7.01
N ASN A 102 -9.93 -11.87 -6.86
CA ASN A 102 -10.57 -10.57 -6.67
C ASN A 102 -11.35 -10.13 -7.90
N LEU A 103 -10.81 -10.30 -9.11
CA LEU A 103 -11.52 -9.97 -10.36
C LEU A 103 -12.85 -10.73 -10.46
N ARG A 104 -12.83 -12.07 -10.29
CA ARG A 104 -14.05 -12.89 -10.34
C ARG A 104 -15.13 -12.43 -9.37
N SER A 105 -14.73 -12.09 -8.15
CA SER A 105 -15.69 -11.63 -7.14
C SER A 105 -16.13 -10.17 -7.34
N ASP A 106 -15.28 -9.33 -7.92
CA ASP A 106 -15.60 -7.93 -8.19
C ASP A 106 -16.55 -7.81 -9.39
N ASP A 107 -16.40 -8.65 -10.41
CA ASP A 107 -17.34 -8.76 -11.53
C ASP A 107 -18.73 -9.16 -11.02
N PHE A 108 -18.81 -10.22 -10.20
CA PHE A 108 -20.07 -10.64 -9.57
C PHE A 108 -20.72 -9.50 -8.75
N ARG A 109 -19.93 -8.77 -7.94
CA ARG A 109 -20.48 -7.68 -7.12
C ARG A 109 -20.89 -6.47 -7.95
N LYS A 110 -20.17 -6.16 -9.01
CA LYS A 110 -20.51 -5.06 -9.92
C LYS A 110 -21.83 -5.33 -10.64
N GLU A 111 -22.09 -6.59 -10.98
CA GLU A 111 -23.36 -7.01 -11.60
C GLU A 111 -24.54 -7.00 -10.61
N ASN A 112 -24.29 -7.23 -9.32
CA ASN A 112 -25.34 -7.44 -8.31
C ASN A 112 -25.52 -6.28 -7.29
N ILE A 113 -24.62 -5.29 -7.26
CA ILE A 113 -24.63 -4.19 -6.27
C ILE A 113 -24.51 -2.84 -6.99
N GLU A 114 -25.56 -2.04 -6.91
CA GLU A 114 -25.58 -0.69 -7.47
C GLU A 114 -24.57 0.22 -6.76
N GLY A 115 -23.74 0.93 -7.53
CA GLY A 115 -22.70 1.82 -7.00
C GLY A 115 -21.42 1.14 -6.52
N TYR A 116 -21.25 -0.16 -6.76
CA TYR A 116 -20.04 -0.90 -6.36
C TYR A 116 -18.76 -0.32 -6.98
N ARG A 117 -17.70 -0.19 -6.16
CA ARG A 117 -16.34 0.15 -6.58
C ARG A 117 -15.36 -0.92 -6.13
N ALA A 118 -14.68 -1.54 -7.08
CA ALA A 118 -13.69 -2.58 -6.82
C ALA A 118 -12.53 -2.10 -5.93
N VAL A 119 -12.10 -2.98 -5.02
CA VAL A 119 -10.86 -2.79 -4.25
C VAL A 119 -9.73 -3.42 -5.07
N ASN A 120 -9.22 -2.67 -6.03
CA ASN A 120 -8.14 -3.15 -6.89
C ASN A 120 -6.88 -3.47 -6.07
N TYR A 121 -6.24 -4.58 -6.41
CA TYR A 121 -4.90 -4.91 -5.94
C TYR A 121 -3.90 -3.87 -6.48
N ASN A 122 -3.23 -3.16 -5.58
CA ASN A 122 -2.10 -2.31 -5.91
C ASN A 122 -0.86 -2.87 -5.24
N GLU A 123 0.19 -3.11 -6.03
CA GLU A 123 1.46 -3.55 -5.49
C GLU A 123 2.03 -2.49 -4.56
N ASN A 124 2.27 -2.88 -3.31
CA ASN A 124 2.73 -1.97 -2.27
C ASN A 124 3.60 -2.72 -1.25
N THR A 125 4.54 -2.01 -0.65
CA THR A 125 5.29 -2.53 0.50
C THR A 125 4.67 -1.99 1.78
N PRO A 126 4.81 -2.69 2.92
CA PRO A 126 4.46 -2.18 4.25
C PRO A 126 4.81 -0.71 4.47
N ILE A 127 6.07 -0.34 4.19
CA ILE A 127 6.58 1.02 4.40
C ILE A 127 5.92 2.04 3.47
N LYS A 128 5.76 1.71 2.18
CA LYS A 128 5.13 2.63 1.23
C LYS A 128 3.63 2.77 1.53
N TYR A 129 2.97 1.70 1.94
CA TYR A 129 1.58 1.73 2.38
C TYR A 129 1.40 2.64 3.61
N MET A 130 2.18 2.40 4.67
CA MET A 130 2.04 3.14 5.92
C MET A 130 2.48 4.59 5.80
N SER A 131 3.56 4.87 5.05
CA SER A 131 3.99 6.24 4.80
C SER A 131 2.94 7.05 4.03
N THR A 132 2.32 6.49 2.97
CA THR A 132 1.23 7.17 2.25
C THR A 132 -0.01 7.32 3.12
N LEU A 133 -0.41 6.27 3.85
CA LEU A 133 -1.59 6.32 4.72
C LEU A 133 -1.43 7.39 5.81
N LEU A 134 -0.30 7.41 6.52
CA LEU A 134 -0.06 8.30 7.66
C LEU A 134 0.36 9.72 7.26
N SER A 135 0.91 9.93 6.07
CA SER A 135 1.34 11.27 5.64
C SER A 135 0.21 12.13 5.07
N ASP A 136 -0.77 11.54 4.40
CA ASP A 136 -1.80 12.28 3.66
C ASP A 136 -3.24 11.87 4.04
N ALA A 137 -3.52 10.58 4.16
CA ALA A 137 -4.89 10.07 4.28
C ALA A 137 -5.45 10.03 5.72
N LEU A 138 -4.63 9.68 6.71
CA LEU A 138 -5.06 9.61 8.11
C LEU A 138 -5.34 11.00 8.66
N MET A 139 -4.51 11.98 8.31
CA MET A 139 -4.75 13.37 8.64
C MET A 139 -6.05 13.87 8.00
N SER A 140 -6.31 13.54 6.72
CA SER A 140 -7.57 13.93 6.08
C SER A 140 -8.80 13.36 6.77
N VAL A 141 -8.74 12.10 7.22
CA VAL A 141 -9.87 11.42 7.87
C VAL A 141 -10.09 11.91 9.30
N LEU A 142 -9.01 12.15 10.06
CA LEU A 142 -9.09 12.64 11.43
C LEU A 142 -9.37 14.14 11.52
N TYR A 143 -8.89 14.92 10.54
CA TYR A 143 -8.93 16.38 10.51
C TYR A 143 -9.78 16.93 9.36
N SER A 144 -10.66 16.12 8.75
CA SER A 144 -11.64 16.58 7.73
C SER A 144 -12.60 17.65 8.24
N ASN A 145 -12.62 17.92 9.55
CA ASN A 145 -13.35 19.01 10.19
C ASN A 145 -12.48 20.24 10.53
N THR A 146 -11.18 20.29 10.19
CA THR A 146 -10.28 21.41 10.56
C THR A 146 -9.53 22.01 9.36
N GLN A 147 -9.62 23.33 9.23
CA GLN A 147 -9.02 24.17 8.17
C GLN A 147 -7.54 23.89 7.87
N ASP A 148 -6.75 23.50 8.88
CA ASP A 148 -5.31 23.30 8.77
C ASP A 148 -4.90 22.13 7.87
N TYR A 149 -5.79 21.13 7.68
CA TYR A 149 -5.53 20.01 6.78
C TYR A 149 -5.57 20.44 5.31
N GLU A 150 -6.59 21.21 4.92
CA GLU A 150 -6.70 21.77 3.56
C GLU A 150 -5.52 22.70 3.26
N LEU A 151 -5.09 23.48 4.26
CA LEU A 151 -3.93 24.38 4.13
C LEU A 151 -2.63 23.61 3.85
N ASN A 152 -2.38 22.52 4.59
CA ASN A 152 -1.19 21.68 4.39
C ASN A 152 -1.22 20.91 3.06
N LYS A 153 -2.41 20.47 2.62
CA LYS A 153 -2.61 19.82 1.32
C LYS A 153 -2.32 20.77 0.16
N GLN A 154 -2.79 22.01 0.26
CA GLN A 154 -2.46 23.06 -0.72
C GLN A 154 -0.96 23.34 -0.76
N ARG A 155 -0.29 23.42 0.40
CA ARG A 155 1.16 23.64 0.45
C ARG A 155 1.94 22.52 -0.24
N LYS A 156 1.60 21.26 0.00
CA LYS A 156 2.24 20.12 -0.70
C LYS A 156 2.03 20.18 -2.21
N ALA A 157 0.82 20.49 -2.66
CA ALA A 157 0.54 20.64 -4.09
C ALA A 157 1.34 21.79 -4.73
N GLN A 158 1.57 22.88 -3.97
CA GLN A 158 2.44 23.98 -4.41
C GLN A 158 3.90 23.54 -4.51
N GLU A 159 4.43 22.83 -3.51
CA GLU A 159 5.81 22.31 -3.51
C GLU A 159 6.06 21.34 -4.69
N GLU A 160 5.10 20.46 -5.00
CA GLU A 160 5.18 19.55 -6.16
C GLU A 160 5.15 20.31 -7.49
N LEU A 161 4.27 21.32 -7.61
CA LEU A 161 4.19 22.17 -8.80
C LEU A 161 5.49 22.95 -9.01
N GLU A 162 6.06 23.52 -7.96
CA GLU A 162 7.34 24.22 -8.00
C GLU A 162 8.46 23.28 -8.45
N TYR A 163 8.52 22.08 -7.90
CA TYR A 163 9.48 21.06 -8.32
C TYR A 163 9.36 20.70 -9.81
N GLU A 164 8.13 20.54 -10.33
CA GLU A 164 7.89 20.28 -11.74
C GLU A 164 8.29 21.46 -12.64
N LEU A 165 7.99 22.69 -12.23
CA LEU A 165 8.37 23.90 -12.95
C LEU A 165 9.90 24.03 -13.04
N ASP A 166 10.59 23.79 -11.93
CA ASP A 166 12.06 23.80 -11.90
C ASP A 166 12.66 22.67 -12.73
N LYS A 167 12.03 21.48 -12.72
CA LYS A 167 12.42 20.38 -13.60
C LYS A 167 12.28 20.76 -15.07
N LYS A 168 11.17 21.39 -15.48
CA LYS A 168 10.96 21.87 -16.86
C LYS A 168 11.96 22.97 -17.24
N LYS A 169 12.24 23.92 -16.35
CA LYS A 169 13.27 24.95 -16.56
C LYS A 169 14.65 24.33 -16.79
N ARG A 170 15.04 23.34 -15.96
CA ARG A 170 16.30 22.59 -16.14
C ARG A 170 16.37 21.85 -17.48
N GLN A 171 15.25 21.34 -17.98
CA GLN A 171 15.19 20.67 -19.30
C GLN A 171 15.28 21.66 -20.47
N HIS A 172 14.64 22.83 -20.37
CA HIS A 172 14.74 23.89 -21.37
C HIS A 172 16.16 24.47 -21.48
N HIS A 173 16.86 24.67 -20.35
CA HIS A 173 18.25 25.15 -20.36
C HIS A 173 19.24 24.15 -20.98
N LYS A 174 18.94 22.84 -20.97
CA LYS A 174 19.77 21.83 -21.66
C LYS A 174 19.56 21.83 -23.19
N HIS A 175 18.38 22.21 -23.68
CA HIS A 175 18.08 22.25 -25.12
C HIS A 175 18.53 23.57 -25.81
N GLY A 176 18.72 24.65 -25.06
CA GLY A 176 19.18 25.95 -25.61
C GLY A 176 20.68 26.07 -25.90
N ARG A 177 21.50 25.03 -25.64
CA ARG A 177 22.96 25.03 -25.87
C ARG A 177 23.42 24.24 -27.10
N ARG A 178 22.54 24.04 -28.09
CA ARG A 178 22.90 23.57 -29.44
C ARG A 178 22.45 24.60 -30.47
N GLY A 179 23.27 25.63 -30.66
CA GLY A 179 23.03 26.64 -31.69
C GLY A 179 24.11 27.71 -31.63
N GLY A 180 25.23 27.49 -32.34
CA GLY A 180 26.30 28.47 -32.41
C GLY A 180 27.63 27.92 -32.86
N THR A 181 27.69 27.27 -34.03
CA THR A 181 28.96 27.13 -34.77
C THR A 181 28.90 28.13 -35.92
N ILE A 182 29.50 29.31 -35.72
CA ILE A 182 29.70 30.29 -36.79
C ILE A 182 30.92 29.81 -37.60
N HIS A 183 30.69 29.48 -38.86
CA HIS A 183 31.74 29.24 -39.85
C HIS A 183 32.52 30.54 -40.11
N ARG A 184 33.84 30.44 -40.07
CA ARG A 184 34.76 31.40 -40.69
C ARG A 184 35.73 30.63 -41.57
#